data_AF-M1TA62-F1
#
_entry.id   AF-M1TA62-F1
#
_cell.length_a   1.000
_cell.length_b   1.000
_cell.length_c   1.000
_cell.angle_alpha   90.00
_cell.angle_beta   90.00
_cell.angle_gamma   90.00
#
_symmetry.space_group_name_H-M   'P 1'
#
loop_
_entity.id
_entity.type
_entity.pdbx_description
1 polymer ?
#
loop_
_entity_poly.entity_id
_entity_poly.type
_entity_poly.pdbx_seq_one_letter_code
_entity_poly.pdbx_strand_id
1 'polypeptide(L)'
;MSDATFILMKNAVTQIMDQYGTDRIHYSVIIFGSIVTTQVTFDRRFPEKNELIRQVARYGKVDGNPNLSAALEEAKRIYELQSVRPNARKVLVVILDAPSASNTTAVKKAVTELDRKDVLVIGVGIESSANENDLIGITKDDRHLINATLNKPYQEVAREIIEAIFYGINTAGFSQWGDWSACSKSCRSGGVAGTQERRRICEIPRRGCVGPTVETRECNIQNCEDCGEIGPLEDGSYEASSSAQPPRFAKLNTTNPGVNKQGWCPTAEDPEQYLQINL
;
A
#
# COMPACT_ATOMS: atom_id res chain seq x y z
N MET A 1 -6.76 1.47 28.45
CA MET A 1 -7.22 2.72 27.83
C MET A 1 -7.43 3.85 28.82
N SER A 2 -6.81 4.99 28.55
CA SER A 2 -7.04 6.25 29.27
C SER A 2 -8.40 6.87 28.88
N ASP A 3 -8.99 7.66 29.77
CA ASP A 3 -10.27 8.34 29.47
C ASP A 3 -10.11 9.37 28.35
N ALA A 4 -8.97 10.05 28.29
CA ALA A 4 -8.67 11.02 27.24
C ALA A 4 -8.62 10.35 25.85
N THR A 5 -7.99 9.17 25.77
CA THR A 5 -7.91 8.38 24.54
C THR A 5 -9.30 7.96 24.06
N PHE A 6 -10.12 7.45 24.96
CA PHE A 6 -11.49 7.03 24.62
C PHE A 6 -12.36 8.22 24.16
N ILE A 7 -12.20 9.38 24.81
CA ILE A 7 -12.89 10.62 24.41
C ILE A 7 -12.46 11.04 23.01
N LEU A 8 -11.16 11.00 22.68
CA LEU A 8 -10.65 11.29 21.34
C LEU A 8 -11.28 10.38 20.28
N MET A 9 -11.25 9.06 20.49
CA MET A 9 -11.86 8.07 19.59
C MET A 9 -13.34 8.37 19.36
N LYS A 10 -14.09 8.54 20.46
CA LYS A 10 -15.53 8.76 20.42
C LYS A 10 -15.88 10.06 19.70
N ASN A 11 -15.12 11.13 19.96
CA ASN A 11 -15.33 12.43 19.32
C ASN A 11 -15.00 12.39 17.81
N ALA A 12 -13.97 11.62 17.41
CA ALA A 12 -13.68 11.42 15.99
C ALA A 12 -14.83 10.68 15.28
N VAL A 13 -15.38 9.63 15.91
CA VAL A 13 -16.53 8.88 15.39
C VAL A 13 -17.79 9.76 15.30
N THR A 14 -18.11 10.53 16.34
CA THR A 14 -19.29 11.41 16.32
C THR A 14 -19.13 12.57 15.34
N GLN A 15 -17.91 13.06 15.12
CA GLN A 15 -17.61 14.07 14.08
C GLN A 15 -17.93 13.53 12.68
N ILE A 16 -17.59 12.27 12.40
CA ILE A 16 -17.94 11.64 11.12
C ILE A 16 -19.46 11.54 10.96
N MET A 17 -20.17 11.13 12.02
CA MET A 17 -21.64 11.03 12.01
C MET A 17 -22.30 12.40 11.81
N ASP A 18 -21.74 13.45 12.39
CA ASP A 18 -22.23 14.82 12.21
C ASP A 18 -22.06 15.32 10.78
N GLN A 19 -20.89 15.08 10.19
CA GLN A 19 -20.57 15.54 8.84
C GLN A 19 -21.37 14.81 7.74
N TYR A 20 -21.54 13.50 7.87
CA TYR A 20 -22.12 12.67 6.79
C TYR A 20 -23.58 12.26 7.01
N GLY A 21 -24.10 12.37 8.24
CA GLY A 21 -25.49 12.05 8.56
C GLY A 21 -25.86 10.58 8.31
N THR A 22 -27.14 10.25 8.47
CA THR A 22 -27.64 8.86 8.47
C THR A 22 -28.41 8.47 7.20
N ASP A 23 -28.59 9.39 6.25
CA ASP A 23 -29.44 9.17 5.08
C ASP A 23 -28.84 8.14 4.10
N ARG A 24 -27.54 8.27 3.82
CA ARG A 24 -26.83 7.38 2.88
C ARG A 24 -25.96 6.36 3.60
N ILE A 25 -25.62 6.60 4.86
CA ILE A 25 -24.70 5.79 5.66
C ILE A 25 -25.47 5.19 6.84
N HIS A 26 -25.42 3.87 6.98
CA HIS A 26 -25.91 3.17 8.16
C HIS A 26 -24.71 2.88 9.05
N TYR A 27 -24.80 3.27 10.32
CA TYR A 27 -23.74 3.08 11.29
C TYR A 27 -24.02 1.86 12.17
N SER A 28 -22.95 1.17 12.54
CA SER A 28 -22.92 0.18 13.60
C SER A 28 -21.76 0.54 14.51
N VAL A 29 -21.94 0.40 15.83
CA VAL A 29 -20.92 0.76 16.82
C VAL A 29 -20.73 -0.42 17.76
N ILE A 30 -19.50 -0.92 17.78
CA ILE A 30 -19.05 -1.97 18.70
C ILE A 30 -18.02 -1.33 19.62
N ILE A 31 -18.17 -1.54 20.93
CA ILE A 31 -17.17 -1.16 21.92
C ILE A 31 -16.57 -2.45 22.46
N PHE A 32 -15.24 -2.50 22.51
CA PHE A 32 -14.54 -3.71 22.94
C PHE A 32 -13.33 -3.41 23.82
N GLY A 33 -13.06 -4.36 24.70
CA GLY A 33 -11.95 -4.43 25.66
C GLY A 33 -11.78 -5.91 26.01
N SER A 34 -11.83 -6.26 27.30
CA SER A 34 -11.91 -7.68 27.70
C SER A 34 -13.22 -8.34 27.26
N ILE A 35 -14.28 -7.54 27.14
CA ILE A 35 -15.59 -7.93 26.61
C ILE A 35 -15.89 -7.15 25.34
N VAL A 36 -16.73 -7.70 24.47
CA VAL A 36 -17.21 -7.07 23.23
C VAL A 36 -18.69 -6.78 23.39
N THR A 37 -19.12 -5.55 23.13
CA THR A 37 -20.53 -5.16 23.23
C THR A 37 -20.95 -4.34 22.01
N THR A 38 -22.01 -4.77 21.36
CA THR A 38 -22.62 -4.07 20.24
C THR A 38 -23.61 -3.03 20.75
N GLN A 39 -23.27 -1.76 20.56
CA GLN A 39 -24.04 -0.62 21.07
C GLN A 39 -25.09 -0.13 20.08
N VAL A 40 -24.77 -0.19 18.79
CA VAL A 40 -25.64 0.20 17.68
C VAL A 40 -25.48 -0.83 16.57
N THR A 41 -26.59 -1.29 16.01
CA THR A 41 -26.66 -2.20 14.85
C THR A 41 -27.25 -1.49 13.64
N PHE A 42 -27.03 -2.02 12.42
CA PHE A 42 -27.45 -1.38 11.16
C PHE A 42 -28.98 -1.28 10.95
N ASP A 43 -29.78 -2.06 11.67
CA ASP A 43 -31.25 -2.00 11.65
C ASP A 43 -31.81 -0.83 12.46
N ARG A 44 -31.02 -0.30 13.40
CA ARG A 44 -31.46 0.79 14.25
C ARG A 44 -31.56 2.08 13.45
N ARG A 45 -32.79 2.57 13.27
CA ARG A 45 -33.05 3.82 12.56
C ARG A 45 -33.05 4.99 13.53
N PHE A 46 -32.40 6.06 13.09
CA PHE A 46 -32.38 7.36 13.78
C PHE A 46 -32.99 8.39 12.82
N PRO A 47 -34.16 8.97 13.16
CA PRO A 47 -34.77 10.01 12.33
C PRO A 47 -33.85 11.24 12.16
N GLU A 48 -33.06 11.56 13.19
CA GLU A 48 -32.11 12.66 13.16
C GLU A 48 -30.70 12.21 13.53
N LYS A 49 -29.69 12.70 12.80
CA LYS A 49 -28.27 12.45 13.10
C LYS A 49 -27.88 12.80 14.54
N ASN A 50 -28.49 13.85 15.10
CA ASN A 50 -28.22 14.34 16.45
C ASN A 50 -28.62 13.34 17.52
N GLU A 51 -29.62 12.49 17.27
CA GLU A 51 -30.01 11.43 18.20
C GLU A 51 -28.96 10.34 18.27
N LEU A 52 -28.47 9.87 17.11
CA LEU A 52 -27.37 8.93 17.02
C LEU A 52 -26.12 9.47 17.73
N ILE A 53 -25.73 10.72 17.45
CA ILE A 53 -24.56 11.37 18.05
C ILE A 53 -24.69 11.42 19.58
N ARG A 54 -25.84 11.88 20.11
CA ARG A 54 -26.08 11.92 21.56
C ARG A 54 -26.03 10.53 22.18
N GLN A 55 -26.54 9.51 21.49
CA GLN A 55 -26.51 8.16 21.99
C GLN A 55 -25.08 7.61 22.05
N VAL A 56 -24.32 7.77 20.97
CA VAL A 56 -22.91 7.33 20.90
C VAL A 56 -22.05 8.04 21.93
N ALA A 57 -22.27 9.35 22.12
CA ALA A 57 -21.56 10.15 23.11
C ALA A 57 -21.73 9.65 24.56
N ARG A 58 -22.84 8.95 24.88
CA ARG A 58 -23.15 8.45 26.22
C ARG A 58 -22.48 7.11 26.55
N TYR A 59 -22.04 6.36 25.55
CA TYR A 59 -21.42 5.07 25.81
C TYR A 59 -20.08 5.26 26.55
N GLY A 60 -19.91 4.44 27.59
CA GLY A 60 -18.67 4.34 28.35
C GLY A 60 -17.70 3.36 27.70
N LYS A 61 -16.44 3.44 28.12
CA LYS A 61 -15.46 2.42 27.80
C LYS A 61 -15.80 1.12 28.51
N VAL A 62 -15.31 0.01 27.98
CA VAL A 62 -15.30 -1.29 28.67
C VAL A 62 -13.91 -1.56 29.23
N ASP A 63 -13.84 -2.28 30.35
CA ASP A 63 -12.58 -2.53 31.04
C ASP A 63 -11.77 -3.67 30.41
N GLY A 64 -10.47 -3.70 30.73
CA GLY A 64 -9.52 -4.73 30.31
C GLY A 64 -8.88 -4.50 28.95
N ASN A 65 -7.95 -5.39 28.59
CA ASN A 65 -7.18 -5.28 27.35
C ASN A 65 -8.04 -5.57 26.12
N PRO A 66 -7.82 -4.88 24.99
CA PRO A 66 -8.57 -5.10 23.76
C PRO A 66 -8.48 -6.54 23.26
N ASN A 67 -9.63 -7.16 22.99
CA ASN A 67 -9.74 -8.43 22.30
C ASN A 67 -10.19 -8.23 20.85
N LEU A 68 -9.22 -8.00 19.96
CA LEU A 68 -9.44 -7.72 18.54
C LEU A 68 -10.07 -8.90 17.80
N SER A 69 -9.67 -10.15 18.09
CA SER A 69 -10.26 -11.31 17.41
C SER A 69 -11.75 -11.44 17.72
N ALA A 70 -12.16 -11.26 18.99
CA ALA A 70 -13.56 -11.28 19.37
C ALA A 70 -14.35 -10.10 18.74
N ALA A 71 -13.74 -8.92 18.65
CA ALA A 71 -14.37 -7.75 18.02
C ALA A 71 -14.60 -7.97 16.51
N LEU A 72 -13.65 -8.60 15.81
CA LEU A 72 -13.77 -8.91 14.39
C LEU A 72 -14.84 -9.99 14.12
N GLU A 73 -14.96 -11.00 14.99
CA GLU A 73 -16.04 -11.99 14.90
C GLU A 73 -17.41 -11.35 15.13
N GLU A 74 -17.54 -10.45 16.10
CA GLU A 74 -18.79 -9.71 16.29
C GLU A 74 -19.11 -8.79 15.10
N ALA A 75 -18.10 -8.10 14.55
CA ALA A 75 -18.29 -7.31 13.33
C ALA A 75 -18.78 -8.17 12.15
N LYS A 76 -18.18 -9.37 11.96
CA LYS A 76 -18.61 -10.33 10.95
C LYS A 76 -20.08 -10.74 11.17
N ARG A 77 -20.47 -11.07 12.39
CA ARG A 77 -21.86 -11.42 12.73
C ARG A 77 -22.83 -10.29 12.38
N ILE A 78 -22.46 -9.04 12.66
CA ILE A 78 -23.27 -7.86 12.31
C ILE A 78 -23.41 -7.71 10.79
N TYR A 79 -22.33 -7.95 10.03
CA TYR A 79 -22.35 -7.91 8.57
C TYR A 79 -23.19 -9.03 7.92
N GLU A 80 -23.57 -10.05 8.68
CA GLU A 80 -24.45 -11.14 8.25
C GLU A 80 -25.93 -10.89 8.55
N LEU A 81 -26.26 -9.81 9.26
CA LEU A 81 -27.65 -9.45 9.55
C LEU A 81 -28.40 -9.05 8.28
N GLN A 82 -29.70 -9.38 8.23
CA GLN A 82 -30.58 -9.05 7.09
C GLN A 82 -30.72 -7.55 6.85
N SER A 83 -30.43 -6.72 7.86
CA SER A 83 -30.46 -5.25 7.75
C SER A 83 -29.30 -4.67 6.94
N VAL A 84 -28.27 -5.47 6.64
CA VAL A 84 -27.13 -5.05 5.83
C VAL A 84 -27.54 -4.97 4.36
N ARG A 85 -27.41 -3.78 3.78
CA ARG A 85 -27.72 -3.54 2.37
C ARG A 85 -26.73 -4.33 1.48
N PRO A 86 -27.19 -5.26 0.63
CA PRO A 86 -26.29 -6.16 -0.11
C PRO A 86 -25.36 -5.41 -1.08
N ASN A 87 -25.87 -4.35 -1.72
CA ASN A 87 -25.17 -3.55 -2.73
C ASN A 87 -24.46 -2.31 -2.15
N ALA A 88 -24.52 -2.09 -0.83
CA ALA A 88 -23.81 -0.97 -0.22
C ALA A 88 -22.31 -1.26 -0.12
N ARG A 89 -21.48 -0.21 -0.19
CA ARG A 89 -20.08 -0.30 0.20
C ARG A 89 -20.01 -0.54 1.71
N LYS A 90 -19.24 -1.55 2.14
CA LYS A 90 -19.13 -1.97 3.54
C LYS A 90 -17.73 -1.60 4.03
N VAL A 91 -17.66 -0.93 5.17
CA VAL A 91 -16.39 -0.45 5.73
C VAL A 91 -16.38 -0.67 7.23
N LEU A 92 -15.35 -1.35 7.73
CA LEU A 92 -15.08 -1.54 9.14
C LEU A 92 -13.88 -0.67 9.53
N VAL A 93 -14.11 0.29 10.42
CA VAL A 93 -13.03 1.07 11.04
C VAL A 93 -12.77 0.49 12.42
N VAL A 94 -11.54 0.02 12.65
CA VAL A 94 -11.09 -0.52 13.93
C VAL A 94 -10.18 0.50 14.58
N ILE A 95 -10.57 1.01 15.75
CA ILE A 95 -9.80 2.00 16.50
C ILE A 95 -9.28 1.35 17.79
N LEU A 96 -7.97 1.45 18.04
CA LEU A 96 -7.26 0.81 19.15
C LEU A 96 -6.24 1.76 19.77
N ASP A 97 -6.06 1.70 21.09
CA ASP A 97 -5.00 2.44 21.81
C ASP A 97 -3.89 1.56 22.36
N ALA A 98 -4.15 0.27 22.54
CA ALA A 98 -3.20 -0.66 23.12
C ALA A 98 -3.10 -1.93 22.27
N PRO A 99 -1.97 -2.67 22.35
CA PRO A 99 -1.85 -3.98 21.75
C PRO A 99 -2.99 -4.88 22.24
N SER A 100 -3.57 -5.62 21.31
CA SER A 100 -4.56 -6.62 21.63
C SER A 100 -3.86 -7.91 22.08
N ALA A 101 -4.45 -8.61 23.05
CA ALA A 101 -3.96 -9.94 23.44
C ALA A 101 -4.36 -11.04 22.43
N SER A 102 -4.66 -10.67 21.19
CA SER A 102 -5.29 -11.55 20.21
C SER A 102 -4.25 -12.36 19.42
N ASN A 103 -4.63 -13.58 19.03
CA ASN A 103 -3.79 -14.40 18.17
C ASN A 103 -3.80 -13.84 16.73
N THR A 104 -2.62 -13.54 16.20
CA THR A 104 -2.43 -13.00 14.83
C THR A 104 -3.05 -13.88 13.74
N THR A 105 -3.07 -15.21 13.93
CA THR A 105 -3.69 -16.16 12.99
C THR A 105 -5.22 -16.02 12.98
N ALA A 106 -5.82 -15.89 14.16
CA ALA A 106 -7.27 -15.71 14.28
C ALA A 106 -7.71 -14.36 13.70
N VAL A 107 -6.94 -13.31 13.95
CA VAL A 107 -7.15 -11.97 13.39
C VAL A 107 -7.09 -12.00 11.86
N LYS A 108 -6.03 -12.57 11.27
CA LYS A 108 -5.89 -12.73 9.81
C LYS A 108 -7.03 -13.52 9.18
N LYS A 109 -7.49 -14.59 9.87
CA LYS A 109 -8.63 -15.39 9.41
C LYS A 109 -9.91 -14.54 9.38
N ALA A 110 -10.24 -13.83 10.46
CA ALA A 110 -11.43 -13.00 10.54
C ALA A 110 -11.43 -11.88 9.49
N VAL A 111 -10.28 -11.24 9.27
CA VAL A 111 -10.09 -10.21 8.23
C VAL A 111 -10.28 -10.79 6.83
N THR A 112 -9.75 -11.99 6.57
CA THR A 112 -9.94 -12.68 5.28
C THR A 112 -11.42 -13.00 5.04
N GLU A 113 -12.17 -13.36 6.07
CA GLU A 113 -13.61 -13.63 5.96
C GLU A 113 -14.43 -12.36 5.74
N LEU A 114 -14.08 -11.26 6.42
CA LEU A 114 -14.65 -9.93 6.18
C LEU A 114 -14.36 -9.45 4.76
N ASP A 115 -13.12 -9.65 4.30
CA ASP A 115 -12.72 -9.33 2.94
C ASP A 115 -13.53 -10.13 1.92
N ARG A 116 -13.75 -11.44 2.09
CA ARG A 116 -14.62 -12.22 1.18
C ARG A 116 -16.06 -11.70 1.10
N LYS A 117 -16.53 -10.92 2.08
CA LYS A 117 -17.84 -10.26 2.11
C LYS A 117 -17.83 -8.83 1.55
N ASP A 118 -16.74 -8.42 0.91
CA ASP A 118 -16.49 -7.08 0.38
C ASP A 118 -16.49 -5.98 1.45
N VAL A 119 -16.01 -6.30 2.66
CA VAL A 119 -15.80 -5.32 3.73
C VAL A 119 -14.38 -4.77 3.63
N LEU A 120 -14.26 -3.45 3.44
CA LEU A 120 -12.99 -2.72 3.56
C LEU A 120 -12.65 -2.55 5.05
N VAL A 121 -11.48 -2.98 5.48
CA VAL A 121 -11.03 -2.82 6.88
C VAL A 121 -9.98 -1.71 6.96
N ILE A 122 -10.18 -0.77 7.88
CA ILE A 122 -9.29 0.37 8.15
C ILE A 122 -8.89 0.30 9.62
N GLY A 123 -7.58 0.34 9.87
CA GLY A 123 -7.00 0.33 11.21
C GLY A 123 -6.64 1.74 11.65
N VAL A 124 -6.99 2.10 12.87
CA VAL A 124 -6.64 3.38 13.49
C VAL A 124 -5.99 3.11 14.84
N GLY A 125 -4.69 3.39 14.93
CA GLY A 125 -3.95 3.32 16.18
C GLY A 125 -3.90 4.69 16.84
N ILE A 126 -4.24 4.79 18.12
CA ILE A 126 -4.04 6.00 18.93
C ILE A 126 -2.93 5.74 19.93
N GLU A 127 -1.83 6.49 19.82
CA GLU A 127 -0.72 6.50 20.77
C GLU A 127 -0.17 5.09 21.12
N SER A 128 0.53 4.45 20.18
CA SER A 128 1.79 3.73 20.47
C SER A 128 2.48 3.29 19.18
N SER A 129 3.82 3.34 19.17
CA SER A 129 4.70 2.75 18.16
C SER A 129 4.76 1.20 18.23
N ALA A 130 3.95 0.57 19.09
CA ALA A 130 3.85 -0.87 19.25
C ALA A 130 2.58 -1.48 18.61
N ASN A 131 1.66 -0.65 18.13
CA ASN A 131 0.36 -1.07 17.55
C ASN A 131 0.41 -1.40 16.05
N GLU A 132 1.57 -1.24 15.40
CA GLU A 132 1.73 -1.58 13.99
C GLU A 132 1.47 -3.07 13.76
N ASN A 133 1.92 -3.99 14.62
CA ASN A 133 1.79 -5.43 14.32
C ASN A 133 0.34 -5.94 14.26
N ASP A 134 -0.53 -5.45 15.17
CA ASP A 134 -1.93 -5.86 15.20
C ASP A 134 -2.74 -5.23 14.05
N LEU A 135 -2.47 -3.96 13.76
CA LEU A 135 -3.20 -3.22 12.74
C LEU A 135 -2.68 -3.49 11.30
N ILE A 136 -1.38 -3.77 11.13
CA ILE A 136 -0.83 -4.34 9.89
C ILE A 136 -1.50 -5.68 9.62
N GLY A 137 -1.81 -6.47 10.65
CA GLY A 137 -2.50 -7.74 10.52
C GLY A 137 -3.94 -7.65 10.00
N ILE A 138 -4.59 -6.49 10.10
CA ILE A 138 -5.99 -6.30 9.68
C ILE A 138 -6.18 -5.49 8.40
N THR A 139 -5.13 -4.82 7.91
CA THR A 139 -5.20 -4.01 6.69
C THR A 139 -4.36 -4.66 5.58
N LYS A 140 -4.81 -4.52 4.33
CA LYS A 140 -4.06 -5.02 3.15
C LYS A 140 -3.16 -3.98 2.51
N ASP A 141 -3.29 -2.72 2.93
CA ASP A 141 -2.65 -1.55 2.35
C ASP A 141 -2.33 -0.58 3.48
N ASP A 142 -1.07 -0.16 3.57
CA ASP A 142 -0.59 0.72 4.64
C ASP A 142 -1.33 2.06 4.67
N ARG A 143 -1.96 2.48 3.56
CA ARG A 143 -2.78 3.70 3.51
C ARG A 143 -4.13 3.56 4.22
N HIS A 144 -4.53 2.34 4.56
CA HIS A 144 -5.68 2.05 5.43
C HIS A 144 -5.28 1.93 6.89
N LEU A 145 -4.01 2.20 7.23
CA LEU A 145 -3.52 2.29 8.60
C LEU A 145 -3.29 3.76 8.96
N ILE A 146 -4.01 4.24 9.97
CA ILE A 146 -3.92 5.60 10.47
C ILE A 146 -3.29 5.56 11.86
N ASN A 147 -2.18 6.26 12.03
CA ASN A 147 -1.54 6.45 13.33
C ASN A 147 -1.82 7.87 13.83
N ALA A 148 -2.61 7.99 14.89
CA ALA A 148 -2.97 9.24 15.51
C ALA A 148 -2.30 9.40 16.89
N THR A 149 -2.03 10.64 17.26
CA THR A 149 -1.48 11.03 18.57
C THR A 149 -2.56 11.67 19.43
N LEU A 150 -2.43 11.60 20.77
CA LEU A 150 -3.43 12.16 21.69
C LEU A 150 -3.62 13.68 21.59
N ASN A 151 -2.59 14.40 21.16
CA ASN A 151 -2.64 15.85 20.96
C ASN A 151 -3.30 16.25 19.63
N LYS A 152 -3.58 15.29 18.75
CA LYS A 152 -4.21 15.55 17.46
C LYS A 152 -5.68 15.90 17.66
N PRO A 153 -6.20 16.99 17.06
CA PRO A 153 -7.60 17.33 17.16
C PRO A 153 -8.48 16.21 16.56
N TYR A 154 -9.57 15.88 17.24
CA TYR A 154 -10.47 14.78 16.82
C TYR A 154 -11.04 14.98 15.41
N GLN A 155 -11.20 16.22 14.97
CA GLN A 155 -11.64 16.56 13.62
C GLN A 155 -10.63 16.12 12.55
N GLU A 156 -9.35 16.20 12.86
CA GLU A 156 -8.30 15.77 11.94
C GLU A 156 -8.22 14.24 11.89
N VAL A 157 -8.36 13.57 13.03
CA VAL A 157 -8.49 12.09 13.07
C VAL A 157 -9.70 11.65 12.24
N ALA A 158 -10.85 12.30 12.41
CA ALA A 158 -12.06 12.04 11.63
C ALA A 158 -11.85 12.24 10.12
N ARG A 159 -11.15 13.31 9.74
CA ARG A 159 -10.79 13.60 8.34
C ARG A 159 -9.94 12.49 7.74
N GLU A 160 -8.89 12.05 8.45
CA GLU A 160 -8.00 10.98 7.96
C GLU A 160 -8.72 9.65 7.81
N ILE A 161 -9.61 9.30 8.75
CA ILE A 161 -10.45 8.10 8.64
C ILE A 161 -11.28 8.15 7.37
N ILE A 162 -11.92 9.28 7.11
CA ILE A 162 -12.73 9.49 5.91
C ILE A 162 -11.88 9.45 4.63
N GLU A 163 -10.70 10.05 4.62
CA GLU A 163 -9.78 10.00 3.49
C GLU A 163 -9.34 8.56 3.18
N ALA A 164 -9.01 7.77 4.20
CA ALA A 164 -8.71 6.35 4.04
C ALA A 164 -9.92 5.56 3.53
N ILE A 165 -11.14 5.86 4.01
CA ILE A 165 -12.38 5.28 3.49
C ILE A 165 -12.54 5.61 2.01
N PHE A 166 -12.46 6.88 1.63
CA PHE A 166 -12.62 7.30 0.23
C PHE A 166 -11.55 6.70 -0.67
N TYR A 167 -10.31 6.63 -0.18
CA TYR A 167 -9.23 5.97 -0.89
C TYR A 167 -9.55 4.49 -1.15
N GLY A 168 -9.93 3.76 -0.10
CA GLY A 168 -10.22 2.33 -0.19
C GLY A 168 -11.46 2.02 -1.03
N ILE A 169 -12.58 2.72 -0.89
CA ILE A 169 -13.79 2.45 -1.70
C ILE A 169 -13.57 2.74 -3.20
N ASN A 170 -12.58 3.57 -3.51
CA ASN A 170 -12.23 3.92 -4.88
C ASN A 170 -11.17 2.98 -5.46
N THR A 171 -10.34 2.32 -4.65
CA THR A 171 -9.16 1.59 -5.15
C THR A 171 -9.11 0.11 -4.77
N ALA A 172 -9.92 -0.36 -3.82
CA ALA A 172 -9.88 -1.73 -3.30
C ALA A 172 -10.31 -2.82 -4.30
N GLY A 173 -10.80 -2.43 -5.49
CA GLY A 173 -11.12 -3.34 -6.58
C GLY A 173 -9.97 -3.61 -7.55
N PHE A 174 -8.87 -2.87 -7.45
CA PHE A 174 -7.68 -3.15 -8.26
C PHE A 174 -6.95 -4.41 -7.77
N SER A 175 -6.31 -5.13 -8.69
CA SER A 175 -5.27 -6.11 -8.37
C SER A 175 -4.12 -5.44 -7.62
N GLN A 176 -3.26 -6.25 -7.00
CA GLN A 176 -1.92 -5.77 -6.68
C GLN A 176 -1.24 -5.29 -7.96
N TRP A 177 -0.37 -4.29 -7.81
CA TRP A 177 0.50 -3.91 -8.92
C TRP A 177 1.38 -5.10 -9.31
N GLY A 178 1.52 -5.34 -10.61
CA GLY A 178 2.53 -6.25 -11.11
C GLY A 178 3.94 -5.72 -10.88
N ASP A 179 4.92 -6.57 -11.20
CA ASP A 179 6.32 -6.17 -11.17
C ASP A 179 6.60 -5.04 -12.16
N TRP A 180 7.64 -4.27 -11.85
CA TRP A 180 8.15 -3.29 -12.79
C TRP A 180 8.78 -3.99 -14.00
N SER A 181 8.53 -3.44 -15.19
CA SER A 181 9.21 -3.86 -16.41
C SER A 181 10.71 -3.65 -16.30
N ALA A 182 11.46 -4.29 -17.21
CA ALA A 182 12.84 -3.89 -17.44
C ALA A 182 12.93 -2.39 -17.74
N CYS A 183 14.02 -1.76 -17.30
CA CYS A 183 14.26 -0.35 -17.58
C CYS A 183 14.52 -0.15 -19.08
N SER A 184 13.93 0.88 -19.68
CA SER A 184 14.10 1.18 -21.11
C SER A 184 15.52 1.58 -21.51
N LYS A 185 16.36 1.97 -20.54
CA LYS A 185 17.77 2.30 -20.71
C LYS A 185 18.61 1.69 -19.60
N SER A 186 19.85 1.33 -19.88
CA SER A 186 20.82 0.86 -18.87
C SER A 186 21.40 1.99 -18.02
N CYS A 187 21.41 3.23 -18.53
CA CYS A 187 21.90 4.43 -17.86
C CYS A 187 21.28 5.69 -18.49
N ARG A 188 21.45 6.85 -17.84
CA ARG A 188 21.03 8.16 -18.31
C ARG A 188 21.95 8.63 -19.44
N SER A 189 21.38 8.82 -20.62
CA SER A 189 22.10 9.31 -21.82
C SER A 189 21.45 10.60 -22.32
N GLY A 190 22.28 11.60 -22.64
CA GLY A 190 21.82 12.94 -23.03
C GLY A 190 20.96 13.61 -21.97
N GLY A 191 21.22 13.34 -20.68
CA GLY A 191 20.44 13.85 -19.55
C GLY A 191 19.09 13.15 -19.32
N VAL A 192 18.69 12.18 -20.16
CA VAL A 192 17.40 11.49 -20.08
C VAL A 192 17.56 10.09 -19.48
N ALA A 193 16.97 9.86 -18.30
CA ALA A 193 16.96 8.56 -17.64
C ALA A 193 16.14 7.51 -18.42
N GLY A 194 16.30 6.24 -18.06
CA GLY A 194 15.38 5.19 -18.50
C GLY A 194 14.04 5.28 -17.76
N THR A 195 13.05 4.59 -18.29
CA THR A 195 11.71 4.46 -17.70
C THR A 195 11.35 3.00 -17.58
N GLN A 196 10.63 2.67 -16.52
CA GLN A 196 10.01 1.36 -16.31
C GLN A 196 8.53 1.56 -16.00
N GLU A 197 7.72 0.57 -16.37
CA GLU A 197 6.28 0.59 -16.16
C GLU A 197 5.85 -0.61 -15.34
N ARG A 198 4.81 -0.44 -14.52
CA ARG A 198 4.06 -1.56 -13.94
C ARG A 198 2.58 -1.37 -14.20
N ARG A 199 1.84 -2.47 -14.18
CA ARG A 199 0.42 -2.51 -14.55
C ARG A 199 -0.40 -3.19 -13.45
N ARG A 200 -1.66 -2.79 -13.35
CA ARG A 200 -2.69 -3.44 -12.51
C ARG A 200 -4.00 -3.49 -13.27
N ILE A 201 -4.88 -4.40 -12.89
CA ILE A 201 -6.20 -4.57 -13.51
C ILE A 201 -7.31 -4.35 -12.48
N CYS A 202 -8.53 -4.10 -12.96
CA CYS A 202 -9.70 -4.05 -12.09
C CYS A 202 -10.26 -5.46 -11.90
N GLU A 203 -9.88 -6.15 -10.83
CA GLU A 203 -10.33 -7.51 -10.51
C GLU A 203 -11.75 -7.52 -9.96
N ILE A 204 -12.09 -6.52 -9.15
CA ILE A 204 -13.37 -6.46 -8.43
C ILE A 204 -14.03 -5.09 -8.64
N PRO A 205 -14.69 -4.83 -9.80
CA PRO A 205 -15.29 -3.53 -10.12
C PRO A 205 -16.23 -2.98 -9.05
N ARG A 206 -16.99 -3.86 -8.38
CA ARG A 206 -17.90 -3.49 -7.28
C ARG A 206 -17.19 -2.92 -6.05
N ARG A 207 -15.87 -3.07 -5.92
CA ARG A 207 -15.03 -2.46 -4.87
C ARG A 207 -14.33 -1.18 -5.28
N GLY A 208 -14.52 -0.72 -6.52
CA GLY A 208 -13.99 0.55 -7.01
C GLY A 208 -12.59 0.38 -7.61
N CYS A 209 -12.44 0.91 -8.82
CA CYS A 209 -11.21 0.91 -9.62
C CYS A 209 -10.98 2.30 -10.23
N VAL A 210 -11.02 3.33 -9.39
CA VAL A 210 -10.80 4.71 -9.78
C VAL A 210 -9.31 5.03 -9.63
N GLY A 211 -8.67 5.33 -10.75
CA GLY A 211 -7.24 5.66 -10.80
C GLY A 211 -6.55 5.01 -12.00
N PRO A 212 -5.22 5.22 -12.14
CA PRO A 212 -4.47 4.71 -13.27
C PRO A 212 -4.29 3.18 -13.17
N THR A 213 -4.28 2.51 -14.32
CA THR A 213 -3.95 1.08 -14.49
C THR A 213 -2.50 0.85 -14.90
N VAL A 214 -1.77 1.92 -15.23
CA VAL A 214 -0.35 1.93 -15.59
C VAL A 214 0.34 2.98 -14.74
N GLU A 215 1.48 2.61 -14.17
CA GLU A 215 2.36 3.53 -13.47
C GLU A 215 3.74 3.48 -14.11
N THR A 216 4.32 4.65 -14.33
CA THR A 216 5.64 4.81 -14.94
C THR A 216 6.55 5.52 -13.95
N ARG A 217 7.79 5.07 -13.82
CA ARG A 217 8.82 5.76 -13.04
C ARG A 217 10.17 5.76 -13.75
N GLU A 218 11.02 6.71 -13.38
CA GLU A 218 12.41 6.70 -13.81
C GLU A 218 13.18 5.51 -13.23
N CYS A 219 14.17 5.06 -13.98
CA CYS A 219 15.12 4.02 -13.58
C CYS A 219 16.49 4.30 -14.20
N ASN A 220 17.51 3.68 -13.63
CA ASN A 220 18.89 3.81 -14.09
C ASN A 220 19.28 5.29 -14.30
N ILE A 221 19.08 6.09 -13.24
CA ILE A 221 19.28 7.55 -13.25
C ILE A 221 20.76 7.97 -13.26
N GLN A 222 21.68 7.01 -13.10
CA GLN A 222 23.11 7.25 -13.20
C GLN A 222 23.46 7.61 -14.63
N ASN A 223 24.25 8.67 -14.82
CA ASN A 223 24.79 9.01 -16.13
C ASN A 223 25.51 7.79 -16.69
N CYS A 224 25.33 7.52 -17.97
CA CYS A 224 26.29 6.70 -18.67
C CYS A 224 27.63 7.40 -18.47
N GLU A 225 28.60 6.67 -17.93
CA GLU A 225 29.98 7.10 -18.12
C GLU A 225 30.17 7.23 -19.63
N ASP A 226 30.82 8.31 -20.06
CA ASP A 226 31.11 8.52 -21.47
C ASP A 226 31.66 7.22 -22.06
N CYS A 227 31.40 6.98 -23.35
CA CYS A 227 32.13 5.97 -24.11
C CYS A 227 33.63 6.31 -24.01
N GLY A 228 34.26 5.88 -22.93
CA GLY A 228 35.67 6.01 -22.70
C GLY A 228 36.31 4.85 -23.41
N GLU A 229 37.27 5.16 -24.26
CA GLU A 229 38.31 4.19 -24.54
C GLU A 229 38.87 3.78 -23.17
N ILE A 230 38.56 2.57 -22.71
CA ILE A 230 39.44 1.95 -21.73
C ILE A 230 40.76 1.84 -22.47
N GLY A 231 41.77 2.53 -21.92
CA GLY A 231 43.09 2.69 -22.51
C GLY A 231 43.71 1.36 -22.95
N PRO A 232 44.89 1.42 -23.60
CA PRO A 232 45.48 0.26 -24.28
C PRO A 232 45.41 -0.98 -23.39
N LEU A 233 44.81 -2.06 -23.89
CA LEU A 233 44.74 -3.33 -23.17
C LEU A 233 46.17 -3.74 -22.79
N GLU A 234 46.40 -4.17 -21.55
CA GLU A 234 47.71 -4.71 -21.17
C GLU A 234 48.02 -5.94 -22.04
N ASP A 235 49.15 -5.88 -22.77
CA ASP A 235 49.57 -6.89 -23.76
C ASP A 235 49.63 -8.33 -23.19
N GLY A 236 49.70 -8.49 -21.86
CA GLY A 236 49.75 -9.80 -21.20
C GLY A 236 48.41 -10.53 -21.06
N SER A 237 47.28 -9.87 -21.34
CA SER A 237 45.95 -10.44 -21.09
C SER A 237 45.29 -11.06 -22.34
N TYR A 238 45.84 -10.83 -23.53
CA TYR A 238 45.25 -11.23 -24.81
C TYR A 238 46.33 -11.51 -25.85
N GLU A 239 46.06 -12.39 -26.81
CA GLU A 239 46.94 -12.64 -27.95
C GLU A 239 46.38 -11.96 -29.21
N ALA A 240 47.23 -11.24 -29.93
CA ALA A 240 46.84 -10.67 -31.22
C ALA A 240 46.88 -11.75 -32.29
N SER A 241 45.86 -11.77 -33.16
CA SER A 241 45.81 -12.65 -34.32
C SER A 241 46.87 -12.29 -35.40
N SER A 242 47.54 -11.14 -35.27
CA SER A 242 48.63 -10.73 -36.13
C SER A 242 49.81 -10.18 -35.33
N SER A 243 51.02 -10.37 -35.86
CA SER A 243 52.25 -9.78 -35.33
C SER A 243 52.43 -8.30 -35.68
N ALA A 244 51.62 -7.77 -36.61
CA ALA A 244 51.69 -6.38 -37.07
C ALA A 244 50.91 -5.42 -36.16
N GLN A 245 49.84 -5.88 -35.52
CA GLN A 245 48.97 -5.10 -34.65
C GLN A 245 48.87 -5.75 -33.26
N PRO A 246 49.79 -5.43 -32.32
CA PRO A 246 49.77 -6.03 -31.00
C PRO A 246 48.54 -5.62 -30.17
N PRO A 247 48.15 -6.44 -29.16
CA PRO A 247 46.90 -6.28 -28.40
C PRO A 247 46.69 -4.91 -27.77
N ARG A 248 47.76 -4.21 -27.37
CA ARG A 248 47.72 -2.83 -26.85
C ARG A 248 47.03 -1.81 -27.75
N PHE A 249 46.89 -2.08 -29.06
CA PHE A 249 46.19 -1.18 -29.99
C PHE A 249 44.68 -1.47 -30.09
N ALA A 250 44.20 -2.56 -29.50
CA ALA A 250 42.77 -2.88 -29.49
C ALA A 250 41.99 -2.01 -28.50
N LYS A 251 40.75 -1.66 -28.86
CA LYS A 251 39.80 -0.90 -28.03
C LYS A 251 38.51 -1.69 -27.89
N LEU A 252 38.05 -1.91 -26.66
CA LEU A 252 36.82 -2.65 -26.37
C LEU A 252 35.63 -1.69 -26.27
N ASN A 253 34.56 -1.98 -27.00
CA ASN A 253 33.28 -1.29 -26.85
C ASN A 253 32.35 -2.13 -25.96
N THR A 254 31.91 -1.59 -24.81
CA THR A 254 31.09 -2.30 -23.82
C THR A 254 29.63 -1.87 -23.79
N THR A 255 29.13 -1.22 -24.84
CA THR A 255 27.74 -0.68 -24.86
C THR A 255 26.60 -1.72 -24.94
N ASN A 256 26.86 -3.02 -24.71
CA ASN A 256 25.79 -3.99 -24.45
C ASN A 256 26.28 -5.19 -23.60
N PRO A 257 26.15 -5.18 -22.26
CA PRO A 257 26.44 -6.35 -21.44
C PRO A 257 25.21 -7.27 -21.40
N GLY A 258 24.70 -7.65 -22.57
CA GLY A 258 23.74 -8.74 -22.73
C GLY A 258 24.49 -9.99 -23.17
N VAL A 259 24.45 -11.02 -22.32
CA VAL A 259 25.01 -12.38 -22.45
C VAL A 259 25.75 -12.67 -23.76
N ASN A 260 27.09 -12.53 -23.70
CA ASN A 260 28.11 -12.80 -24.74
C ASN A 260 28.62 -11.58 -25.51
N LYS A 261 29.61 -10.92 -24.89
CA LYS A 261 30.86 -10.40 -25.52
C LYS A 261 30.77 -10.01 -26.99
N GLN A 262 30.14 -8.88 -27.31
CA GLN A 262 30.32 -8.23 -28.61
C GLN A 262 30.29 -6.72 -28.45
N GLY A 263 31.24 -6.05 -29.08
CA GLY A 263 31.14 -4.62 -29.33
C GLY A 263 31.99 -4.22 -30.53
N TRP A 264 31.35 -3.62 -31.53
CA TRP A 264 31.87 -2.44 -32.25
C TRP A 264 30.81 -1.80 -33.18
N CYS A 265 30.96 -0.49 -33.45
CA CYS A 265 30.26 0.22 -34.53
C CYS A 265 31.31 0.76 -35.51
N PRO A 266 31.30 0.34 -36.79
CA PRO A 266 32.28 0.82 -37.78
C PRO A 266 32.05 2.28 -38.16
N THR A 267 33.14 2.96 -38.53
CA THR A 267 33.07 4.29 -39.18
C THR A 267 33.19 4.16 -40.70
N ALA A 268 32.78 5.20 -41.43
CA ALA A 268 32.68 5.19 -42.88
C ALA A 268 34.02 5.06 -43.64
N GLU A 269 35.15 5.06 -42.91
CA GLU A 269 36.51 5.04 -43.47
C GLU A 269 37.22 3.68 -43.29
N ASP A 270 36.60 2.69 -42.65
CA ASP A 270 37.25 1.41 -42.32
C ASP A 270 37.25 0.42 -43.50
N PRO A 271 38.38 0.18 -44.20
CA PRO A 271 38.42 -0.56 -45.47
C PRO A 271 38.77 -2.05 -45.28
N GLU A 272 38.23 -2.68 -44.23
CA GLU A 272 38.52 -4.03 -43.70
C GLU A 272 39.64 -4.10 -42.65
N GLN A 273 39.30 -4.55 -41.43
CA GLN A 273 39.89 -5.76 -40.82
C GLN A 273 39.27 -6.09 -39.46
N TYR A 274 38.91 -7.35 -39.31
CA TYR A 274 38.25 -7.96 -38.17
C TYR A 274 39.29 -8.31 -37.10
N LEU A 275 39.09 -7.86 -35.86
CA LEU A 275 39.77 -8.43 -34.70
C LEU A 275 38.85 -9.47 -34.07
N GLN A 276 39.09 -10.75 -34.34
CA GLN A 276 38.40 -11.83 -33.66
C GLN A 276 39.06 -12.05 -32.29
N ILE A 277 38.38 -11.62 -31.23
CA ILE A 277 38.76 -11.96 -29.86
C ILE A 277 38.11 -13.31 -29.56
N ASN A 278 38.88 -14.40 -29.60
CA ASN A 278 38.47 -15.65 -28.96
C ASN A 278 38.74 -15.52 -27.46
N LEU A 279 37.73 -15.82 -26.64
CA LEU A 279 37.88 -15.91 -25.19
C LEU A 279 37.64 -17.33 -24.70
#